data_AF-E8T517-F1
#
_entry.id   AF-E8T517-F1
#
_cell.length_a   1.000
_cell.length_b   1.000
_cell.length_c   1.000
_cell.angle_alpha   90.00
_cell.angle_beta   90.00
_cell.angle_gamma   90.00
#
_symmetry.space_group_name_H-M   'P 1'
#
loop_
_entity.id
_entity.type
_entity.pdbx_description
1 polymer ?
#
loop_
_entity_poly.entity_id
_entity_poly.type
_entity_poly.pdbx_seq_one_letter_code
_entity_poly.pdbx_strand_id
1 'polypeptide(L)'
;MATVELYDKGGNLIGRIPIDNERCEELTSMTKDQLLFEVAGMVALAVRAESGLELTLNQVLNELGKVVVCGREEVIDGGNPAV
;
A
#
# COMPACT_ATOMS: atom_id res chain seq x y z
N MET A 1 16.05 0.75 9.17
CA MET A 1 15.37 0.36 7.91
C MET A 1 13.92 0.70 8.09
N ALA A 2 13.37 1.47 7.18
CA ALA A 2 11.96 1.81 7.17
C ALA A 2 11.16 0.70 6.48
N THR A 3 9.86 0.64 6.76
CA THR A 3 8.98 -0.40 6.22
C THR A 3 7.64 0.18 5.82
N VAL A 4 7.09 -0.35 4.73
CA VAL A 4 5.67 -0.26 4.41
C VAL A 4 5.02 -1.57 4.86
N GLU A 5 4.07 -1.48 5.77
CA GLU A 5 3.28 -2.60 6.24
C GLU A 5 1.89 -2.54 5.62
N LEU A 6 1.44 -3.68 5.10
CA LEU A 6 0.16 -3.84 4.40
C LEU A 6 -0.76 -4.68 5.28
N TYR A 7 -1.97 -4.19 5.54
CA TYR A 7 -2.95 -4.89 6.34
C TYR A 7 -4.24 -5.11 5.55
N ASP A 8 -4.86 -6.27 5.71
CA ASP A 8 -6.19 -6.56 5.18
C ASP A 8 -7.29 -5.80 5.95
N LYS A 9 -8.54 -5.92 5.49
CA LYS A 9 -9.72 -5.32 6.15
C LYS A 9 -10.06 -5.92 7.51
N GLY A 10 -9.52 -7.08 7.85
CA GLY A 10 -9.61 -7.69 9.17
C GLY A 10 -8.55 -7.18 10.16
N GLY A 11 -7.62 -6.33 9.70
CA GLY A 11 -6.50 -5.84 10.49
C GLY A 11 -5.32 -6.82 10.59
N ASN A 12 -5.30 -7.88 9.77
CA ASN A 12 -4.18 -8.81 9.72
C ASN A 12 -3.08 -8.24 8.81
N LEU A 13 -1.83 -8.35 9.26
CA LEU A 13 -0.67 -8.01 8.44
C LEU A 13 -0.52 -9.04 7.31
N ILE A 14 -0.57 -8.59 6.07
CA ILE A 14 -0.44 -9.45 4.88
C ILE A 14 0.90 -9.29 4.15
N GLY A 15 1.63 -8.21 4.40
CA GLY A 15 2.92 -7.99 3.75
C GLY A 15 3.75 -6.87 4.36
N ARG A 16 5.07 -6.95 4.17
CA ARG A 16 6.04 -5.90 4.52
C ARG A 16 6.98 -5.65 3.36
N ILE A 17 7.13 -4.39 2.97
CA ILE A 17 8.08 -3.97 1.95
C ILE A 17 9.16 -3.15 2.65
N PRO A 18 10.42 -3.62 2.69
CA PRO A 18 11.52 -2.84 3.22
C PRO A 18 11.83 -1.68 2.28
N ILE A 19 12.01 -0.49 2.83
CA ILE A 19 12.38 0.73 2.10
C ILE A 19 13.53 1.43 2.82
N ASP A 20 14.30 2.20 2.07
CA ASP A 20 15.32 3.07 2.66
C ASP A 20 14.69 4.31 3.33
N ASN A 21 15.53 5.06 4.04
CA ASN A 21 15.07 6.23 4.80
C ASN A 21 14.71 7.41 3.90
N GLU A 22 15.32 7.55 2.73
CA GLU A 22 15.01 8.63 1.79
C GLU A 22 13.59 8.43 1.24
N ARG A 23 13.29 7.21 0.78
CA ARG A 23 11.96 6.83 0.31
C ARG A 23 10.90 6.96 1.38
N CYS A 24 11.27 6.69 2.63
CA CYS A 24 10.40 6.88 3.78
C CYS A 24 9.99 8.34 3.98
N GLU A 25 10.94 9.28 3.90
CA GLU A 25 10.67 10.72 4.00
C GLU A 25 9.80 11.23 2.85
N GLU A 26 10.05 10.75 1.63
CA GLU A 26 9.22 11.07 0.47
C GLU A 26 7.77 10.61 0.67
N LEU A 27 7.57 9.33 1.00
CA LEU A 27 6.23 8.75 1.16
C LEU A 27 5.46 9.38 2.32
N THR A 28 6.13 9.66 3.44
CA THR A 28 5.48 10.30 4.60
C THR A 28 5.12 11.77 4.36
N SER A 29 5.75 12.42 3.38
CA SER A 29 5.44 13.80 2.97
C SER A 29 4.29 13.90 1.95
N MET A 30 3.86 12.78 1.37
CA MET A 30 2.77 12.75 0.38
C MET A 30 1.39 12.96 1.01
N THR A 31 0.43 13.40 0.20
CA THR A 31 -0.98 13.35 0.60
C THR A 31 -1.45 11.89 0.73
N LYS A 32 -2.55 11.65 1.46
CA LYS A 32 -3.13 10.31 1.61
C LYS A 32 -3.30 9.63 0.25
N ASP A 33 -3.97 10.29 -0.69
CA ASP A 33 -4.27 9.69 -2.00
C ASP A 33 -2.99 9.36 -2.77
N GLN A 34 -2.01 10.27 -2.82
CA GLN A 34 -0.72 10.03 -3.46
C GLN A 34 0.01 8.84 -2.84
N LEU A 35 0.04 8.77 -1.52
CA LEU A 35 0.66 7.68 -0.77
C LEU A 35 -0.01 6.34 -1.09
N LEU A 36 -1.34 6.30 -1.10
CA LEU A 36 -2.09 5.09 -1.42
C LEU A 36 -1.85 4.63 -2.87
N PHE A 37 -1.82 5.54 -3.83
CA PHE A 37 -1.48 5.22 -5.22
C PHE A 37 -0.08 4.63 -5.36
N GLU A 38 0.91 5.24 -4.69
CA GLU A 38 2.29 4.80 -4.73
C GLU A 38 2.46 3.41 -4.09
N VAL A 39 1.86 3.20 -2.91
CA VAL A 39 1.88 1.90 -2.24
C VAL A 39 1.19 0.83 -3.09
N ALA A 40 0.04 1.13 -3.68
CA ALA A 40 -0.65 0.21 -4.58
C ALA A 40 0.22 -0.15 -5.80
N GLY A 41 0.98 0.81 -6.33
CA GLY A 41 1.91 0.60 -7.43
C GLY A 41 3.05 -0.34 -7.05
N MET A 42 3.67 -0.13 -5.88
CA MET A 42 4.71 -1.02 -5.35
C MET A 42 4.20 -2.46 -5.21
N VAL A 43 3.00 -2.64 -4.68
CA VAL A 43 2.39 -3.97 -4.51
C VAL A 43 2.08 -4.61 -5.86
N ALA A 44 1.47 -3.87 -6.80
CA ALA A 44 1.17 -4.39 -8.13
C ALA A 44 2.45 -4.86 -8.87
N LEU A 45 3.54 -4.10 -8.75
CA LEU A 45 4.85 -4.47 -9.29
C LEU A 45 5.42 -5.72 -8.62
N ALA A 46 5.34 -5.81 -7.28
CA ALA A 46 5.81 -6.97 -6.53
C ALA A 46 5.04 -8.24 -6.92
N VAL A 47 3.70 -8.18 -6.95
CA VAL A 47 2.86 -9.31 -7.36
C VAL A 47 3.17 -9.74 -8.79
N ARG A 48 3.33 -8.79 -9.72
CA ARG A 48 3.72 -9.09 -11.10
C ARG A 48 5.07 -9.81 -11.17
N ALA A 49 6.04 -9.38 -10.38
CA ALA A 49 7.37 -9.99 -10.36
C ALA A 49 7.36 -11.41 -9.76
N GLU A 50 6.55 -11.66 -8.74
CA GLU A 50 6.50 -12.95 -8.03
C GLU A 50 5.59 -13.99 -8.69
N SER A 51 4.41 -13.56 -9.15
CA SER A 51 3.37 -14.48 -9.64
C SER A 51 3.06 -14.31 -11.13
N GLY A 52 3.62 -13.30 -11.80
CA GLY A 52 3.28 -12.95 -13.18
C GLY A 52 1.87 -12.38 -13.36
N LEU A 53 1.16 -12.08 -12.27
CA LEU A 53 -0.19 -11.50 -12.32
C LEU A 53 -0.11 -9.99 -12.44
N GLU A 54 -0.89 -9.41 -13.35
CA GLU A 54 -1.04 -7.96 -13.46
C GLU A 54 -2.28 -7.51 -12.69
N LEU A 55 -2.05 -6.83 -11.56
CA LEU A 55 -3.10 -6.21 -10.77
C LEU A 55 -3.19 -4.71 -11.10
N THR A 56 -4.41 -4.20 -11.21
CA THR A 56 -4.64 -2.76 -11.24
C THR A 56 -4.51 -2.16 -9.83
N LEU A 57 -4.19 -0.86 -9.74
CA LEU A 57 -4.07 -0.16 -8.47
C LEU A 57 -5.36 -0.24 -7.63
N ASN A 58 -6.52 -0.13 -8.30
CA ASN A 58 -7.81 -0.25 -7.64
C ASN A 58 -8.06 -1.66 -7.08
N GLN A 59 -7.64 -2.71 -7.78
CA GLN A 59 -7.72 -4.07 -7.25
C GLN A 59 -6.87 -4.23 -6.00
N VAL A 60 -5.64 -3.68 -5.99
CA VAL A 60 -4.79 -3.71 -4.80
C VAL A 60 -5.45 -2.96 -3.64
N LEU A 61 -5.88 -1.72 -3.86
CA LEU A 61 -6.50 -0.90 -2.82
C LEU A 61 -7.79 -1.51 -2.27
N ASN A 62 -8.55 -2.23 -3.10
CA ASN A 62 -9.77 -2.90 -2.67
C ASN A 62 -9.53 -4.08 -1.71
N GLU A 63 -8.36 -4.71 -1.76
CA GLU A 63 -8.00 -5.80 -0.86
C GLU A 63 -7.42 -5.29 0.47
N LEU A 64 -6.84 -4.10 0.46
CA LEU A 64 -6.24 -3.50 1.65
C LEU A 64 -7.29 -2.84 2.55
N GLY A 65 -7.07 -2.92 3.85
CA GLY A 65 -7.83 -2.17 4.87
C GLY A 65 -7.03 -1.01 5.47
N LYS A 66 -5.72 -1.20 5.62
CA LYS A 66 -4.81 -0.20 6.20
C LYS A 66 -3.42 -0.36 5.64
N VAL A 67 -2.70 0.75 5.51
CA VAL A 67 -1.25 0.76 5.28
C VAL A 67 -0.56 1.53 6.39
N VAL A 68 0.61 1.05 6.80
CA VAL A 68 1.47 1.75 7.77
C VAL A 68 2.81 2.01 7.09
N VAL A 69 3.10 3.27 6.83
CA VAL A 69 4.32 3.69 6.13
C VAL A 69 5.19 4.44 7.11
N CYS A 70 6.30 3.82 7.50
CA CYS A 70 7.23 4.41 8.47
C CYS A 70 6.58 4.85 9.80
N GLY A 71 5.55 4.13 10.24
CA GLY A 71 4.78 4.47 11.44
C GLY A 71 3.64 5.47 11.24
N ARG A 72 3.50 6.07 10.04
CA ARG A 72 2.29 6.80 9.64
C ARG A 72 1.23 5.80 9.20
N GLU A 73 0.11 5.75 9.92
CA GLU A 73 -1.01 4.88 9.56
C GLU A 73 -2.00 5.62 8.65
N GLU A 74 -2.41 4.95 7.57
CA GLU A 74 -3.48 5.41 6.69
C GLU A 74 -4.52 4.31 6.52
N VAL A 75 -5.75 4.60 6.93
CA VAL A 75 -6.88 3.71 6.71
C VAL A 75 -7.37 3.87 5.28
N ILE A 76 -7.47 2.75 4.58
CA ILE A 76 -8.03 2.70 3.24
C ILE A 76 -9.52 2.45 3.43
N ASP A 77 -10.30 3.51 3.24
CA ASP A 77 -11.75 3.40 3.16
C ASP A 77 -12.06 2.61 1.89
N GLY A 78 -12.15 1.29 2.04
CA GLY A 78 -12.38 0.36 0.95
C GLY A 78 -13.53 0.85 0.08
N GLY A 79 -13.21 1.06 -1.20
CA GLY A 79 -14.06 1.74 -2.16
C GLY A 79 -15.50 1.26 -2.13
N ASN A 80 -16.43 2.21 -2.17
CA ASN A 80 -17.76 1.93 -2.65
C ASN A 80 -17.66 1.78 -4.18
N PRO A 81 -17.92 0.60 -4.79
CA PRO A 81 -18.03 0.46 -6.24
C PRO A 81 -19.37 1.01 -6.79
N ALA A 82 -19.94 2.04 -6.16
CA ALA A 82 -21.21 2.64 -6.58
C ALA A 82 -21.18 4.16 -6.41
N VAL A 83 -20.47 4.84 -7.31
CA VAL A 83 -20.90 6.14 -7.87
C VAL A 83 -20.61 6.13 -9.36
#